data_AF-A0AA40AYD6-F1
#
_entry.id   AF-A0AA40AYD6-F1
#
_cell.length_a   1.000
_cell.length_b   1.000
_cell.length_c   1.000
_cell.angle_alpha   90.00
_cell.angle_beta   90.00
_cell.angle_gamma   90.00
#
_symmetry.space_group_name_H-M   'P 1'
#
loop_
_entity.id
_entity.type
_entity.pdbx_description
1 polymer ?
#
loop_
_entity_poly.entity_id
_entity_poly.type
_entity_poly.pdbx_seq_one_letter_code
_entity_poly.pdbx_strand_id
1 'polypeptide(L)'
;MEQLANSHERNADSAHFSFRALPVYHGTDTFRSSINQATEELARSGLLYGSVTANQVAPRRECLPVLWTGFSPLRCFLWAAFKGEVLHAVPSATIGNKLKMPWKCGDHEHVGVLVFKFQPALSSALGEASFIIPPGREQEWTDLARSPGGATPDTVWRQFAPIHHNVQQTWPETMYCREHGLQLSMLSPYVKQFWRTVWFGARIATLRASHQATYSISFTQTMQGASPADKDTKTKKHRTST
;
A
#
# COMPACT_ATOMS: atom_id res chain seq x y z
N MET A 1 38.39 6.10 -1.60
CA MET A 1 37.84 4.93 -0.87
C MET A 1 37.41 5.43 0.50
N GLU A 2 36.33 6.22 0.58
CA GLU A 2 34.93 5.74 0.64
C GLU A 2 34.75 4.67 1.71
N GLN A 3 34.31 5.11 2.88
CA GLN A 3 33.38 4.46 3.81
C GLN A 3 33.66 5.03 5.19
N LEU A 4 32.92 6.07 5.60
CA LEU A 4 32.69 6.47 7.00
C LEU A 4 31.88 7.78 7.02
N ALA A 5 30.63 7.75 6.52
CA ALA A 5 29.72 8.89 6.66
C ALA A 5 28.21 8.56 6.59
N ASN A 6 27.78 7.29 6.73
CA ASN A 6 26.35 6.92 6.56
C ASN A 6 25.77 6.02 7.66
N SER A 7 26.29 6.12 8.89
CA SER A 7 25.83 5.31 10.03
C SER A 7 25.23 6.11 11.20
N HIS A 8 25.02 7.43 11.08
CA HIS A 8 24.54 8.25 12.20
C HIS A 8 23.12 8.84 12.10
N GLU A 9 22.37 8.62 11.01
CA GLU A 9 20.98 9.08 10.92
C GLU A 9 19.91 7.99 11.09
N ARG A 10 20.27 6.72 11.34
CA ARG A 10 19.29 5.63 11.44
C ARG A 10 18.74 5.33 12.85
N ASN A 11 19.22 6.02 13.89
CA ASN A 11 18.85 5.74 15.28
C ASN A 11 18.00 6.81 15.99
N ALA A 12 17.58 7.89 15.31
CA ALA A 12 16.84 8.98 15.96
C ALA A 12 15.30 8.93 15.81
N ASP A 13 14.75 8.11 14.90
CA ASP A 13 13.31 8.13 14.57
C ASP A 13 12.44 7.12 15.35
N SER A 14 13.02 6.35 16.29
CA SER A 14 12.25 5.51 17.21
C SER A 14 11.65 6.29 18.39
N ALA A 15 11.90 7.60 18.47
CA ALA A 15 11.27 8.48 19.44
C ALA A 15 9.79 8.70 19.09
N HIS A 16 8.92 7.89 19.71
CA HIS A 16 7.47 8.09 19.84
C HIS A 16 6.75 8.63 18.59
N PHE A 17 6.74 7.87 17.49
CA PHE A 17 5.77 8.13 16.43
C PHE A 17 4.35 7.92 17.00
N SER A 18 3.66 9.03 17.26
CA SER A 18 2.29 8.99 17.73
C SER A 18 1.38 8.68 16.55
N PHE A 19 0.97 7.42 16.41
CA PHE A 19 -0.10 7.01 15.50
C PHE A 19 -1.45 7.64 15.85
N ARG A 20 -1.56 8.31 17.00
CA ARG A 20 -2.78 8.90 17.52
C ARG A 20 -3.16 10.09 16.64
N ALA A 21 -4.35 10.03 16.06
CA ALA A 21 -4.96 11.07 15.24
C ALA A 21 -4.38 11.30 13.83
N LEU A 22 -3.53 10.41 13.30
CA LEU A 22 -3.16 10.50 11.88
C LEU A 22 -4.20 9.79 11.00
N PRO A 23 -4.64 10.42 9.89
CA PRO A 23 -5.49 9.74 8.93
C PRO A 23 -4.74 8.57 8.31
N VAL A 24 -5.45 7.47 8.09
CA VAL A 24 -4.96 6.32 7.33
C VAL A 24 -5.75 6.21 6.03
N TYR A 25 -5.10 5.63 5.03
CA TYR A 25 -5.64 5.53 3.68
C TYR A 25 -5.64 4.08 3.21
N HIS A 26 -6.68 3.68 2.49
CA HIS A 26 -6.76 2.40 1.78
C HIS A 26 -6.88 2.67 0.28
N GLY A 27 -6.07 2.02 -0.54
CA GLY A 27 -6.20 2.07 -2.00
C GLY A 27 -6.68 0.72 -2.54
N THR A 28 -7.62 0.73 -3.48
CA THR A 28 -8.08 -0.48 -4.15
C THR A 28 -8.51 -0.25 -5.60
N ASP A 29 -8.39 -1.31 -6.41
CA ASP A 29 -8.93 -1.47 -7.77
C ASP A 29 -9.99 -2.59 -7.83
N THR A 30 -10.30 -3.25 -6.72
CA THR A 30 -11.14 -4.47 -6.66
C THR A 30 -12.62 -4.20 -6.92
N PHE A 31 -13.06 -2.96 -6.75
CA PHE A 31 -14.42 -2.53 -7.08
C PHE A 31 -14.81 -2.83 -8.53
N ARG A 32 -13.82 -3.10 -9.41
CA ARG A 32 -14.01 -3.37 -10.84
C ARG A 32 -14.51 -4.76 -11.21
N SER A 33 -14.34 -5.76 -10.36
CA SER A 33 -14.81 -7.13 -10.66
C SER A 33 -16.29 -7.36 -10.31
N SER A 34 -16.95 -6.38 -9.69
CA SER A 34 -18.32 -6.50 -9.13
C SER A 34 -19.27 -5.37 -9.59
N ILE A 35 -18.91 -4.63 -10.66
CA ILE A 35 -19.55 -3.37 -11.10
C ILE A 35 -21.03 -3.45 -11.49
N ASN A 36 -21.63 -4.63 -11.64
CA ASN A 36 -23.06 -4.68 -11.97
C ASN A 36 -24.01 -4.38 -10.78
N GLN A 37 -23.53 -4.24 -9.54
CA GLN A 37 -24.39 -3.98 -8.37
C GLN A 37 -23.93 -2.85 -7.44
N ALA A 38 -22.75 -2.27 -7.66
CA ALA A 38 -21.97 -1.69 -6.57
C ALA A 38 -21.64 -0.21 -6.74
N THR A 39 -22.61 0.65 -7.03
CA THR A 39 -22.39 2.10 -7.11
C THR A 39 -22.92 2.87 -5.91
N GLU A 40 -24.00 2.40 -5.26
CA GLU A 40 -24.51 3.03 -4.03
C GLU A 40 -24.03 2.35 -2.74
N GLU A 41 -24.01 1.02 -2.70
CA GLU A 41 -23.47 0.27 -1.56
C GLU A 41 -21.95 0.37 -1.47
N LEU A 42 -21.24 0.57 -2.58
CA LEU A 42 -19.79 0.67 -2.56
C LEU A 42 -19.31 2.06 -2.08
N ALA A 43 -20.17 3.08 -2.23
CA ALA A 43 -19.97 4.39 -1.63
C ALA A 43 -20.43 4.46 -0.16
N ARG A 44 -21.49 3.73 0.23
CA ARG A 44 -22.02 3.68 1.62
C ARG A 44 -21.36 2.66 2.54
N SER A 45 -20.94 1.52 1.99
CA SER A 45 -20.48 0.33 2.71
C SER A 45 -19.21 -0.27 2.14
N GLY A 46 -18.60 0.42 1.15
CA GLY A 46 -17.46 0.04 0.31
C GLY A 46 -16.73 -1.16 0.82
N LEU A 47 -16.63 -2.23 0.01
CA LEU A 47 -16.03 -3.56 0.26
C LEU A 47 -14.68 -3.51 1.00
N LEU A 48 -14.69 -2.98 2.21
CA LEU A 48 -13.66 -2.86 3.23
C LEU A 48 -13.91 -4.03 4.18
N TYR A 49 -14.10 -5.19 3.58
CA TYR A 49 -13.96 -6.46 4.26
C TYR A 49 -12.49 -6.81 4.17
N GLY A 50 -11.98 -7.47 5.22
CA GLY A 50 -10.63 -8.00 5.17
C GLY A 50 -10.49 -8.89 3.94
N SER A 51 -9.35 -8.80 3.26
CA SER A 51 -9.04 -9.59 2.08
C SER A 51 -7.76 -10.38 2.29
N VAL A 52 -7.66 -11.52 1.63
CA VAL A 52 -6.47 -12.36 1.65
C VAL A 52 -5.48 -11.83 0.63
N THR A 53 -4.84 -10.70 0.95
CA THR A 53 -3.87 -10.05 0.08
C THR A 53 -2.48 -10.12 0.71
N ALA A 54 -1.53 -10.72 -0.01
CA ALA A 54 -0.14 -10.75 0.43
C ALA A 54 0.36 -9.32 0.65
N ASN A 55 0.97 -9.09 1.80
CA ASN A 55 1.69 -7.86 2.11
C ASN A 55 2.85 -8.19 3.06
N GLN A 56 3.71 -7.22 3.36
CA GLN A 56 4.87 -7.42 4.24
C GLN A 56 4.51 -7.57 5.73
N VAL A 57 3.22 -7.48 6.10
CA VAL A 57 2.75 -7.42 7.49
C VAL A 57 1.91 -8.63 7.85
N ALA A 58 1.00 -9.08 6.98
CA ALA A 58 0.16 -10.24 7.21
C ALA A 58 0.42 -11.34 6.17
N PRO A 59 0.49 -12.61 6.59
CA PRO A 59 0.62 -13.74 5.68
C PRO A 59 -0.63 -13.86 4.81
N ARG A 60 -0.48 -14.34 3.59
CA ARG A 60 -1.59 -14.57 2.65
C ARG A 60 -2.34 -15.85 3.04
N ARG A 61 -3.21 -15.78 4.06
CA ARG A 61 -3.98 -16.92 4.59
C ARG A 61 -5.46 -16.60 4.69
N GLU A 62 -6.31 -17.58 4.35
CA GLU A 62 -7.78 -17.43 4.40
C GLU A 62 -8.32 -17.15 5.79
N CYS A 63 -7.65 -17.67 6.82
CA CYS A 63 -7.97 -17.42 8.22
C CYS A 63 -7.64 -16.00 8.69
N LEU A 64 -6.93 -15.20 7.87
CA LEU A 64 -6.56 -13.82 8.16
C LEU A 64 -7.01 -12.87 7.04
N PRO A 65 -8.33 -12.68 6.87
CA PRO A 65 -8.84 -11.61 6.03
C PRO A 65 -8.48 -10.27 6.68
N VAL A 66 -7.46 -9.60 6.16
CA VAL A 66 -6.99 -8.33 6.71
C VAL A 66 -7.23 -7.17 5.76
N LEU A 67 -7.31 -5.97 6.33
CA LEU A 67 -7.36 -4.73 5.56
C LEU A 67 -6.07 -3.96 5.76
N TRP A 68 -5.41 -3.60 4.67
CA TRP A 68 -4.15 -2.85 4.70
C TRP A 68 -4.41 -1.36 4.50
N THR A 69 -3.76 -0.51 5.30
CA THR A 69 -3.74 0.93 5.12
C THR A 69 -2.34 1.52 5.31
N GLY A 70 -2.14 2.76 4.88
CA GLY A 70 -0.92 3.52 5.14
C GLY A 70 -1.20 4.96 5.54
N PHE A 71 -0.19 5.65 6.04
CA PHE A 71 -0.28 7.07 6.42
C PHE A 71 0.04 8.03 5.27
N SER A 72 0.15 7.51 4.04
CA SER A 72 0.36 8.28 2.81
C SER A 72 -0.69 7.89 1.76
N PRO A 73 -1.53 8.83 1.29
CA PRO A 73 -2.49 8.55 0.23
C PRO A 73 -1.79 8.15 -1.07
N LEU A 74 -0.67 8.81 -1.39
CA LEU A 74 0.16 8.46 -2.55
C LEU A 74 0.67 7.01 -2.46
N ARG A 75 1.15 6.57 -1.29
CA ARG A 75 1.61 5.19 -1.11
C ARG A 75 0.50 4.18 -1.33
N CYS A 76 -0.72 4.47 -0.87
CA CYS A 76 -1.88 3.58 -1.01
C CYS A 76 -2.39 3.55 -2.44
N PHE A 77 -2.37 4.69 -3.13
CA PHE A 77 -2.59 4.77 -4.57
C PHE A 77 -1.59 3.88 -5.33
N LEU A 78 -0.28 4.04 -5.07
CA LEU A 78 0.76 3.23 -5.72
C LEU A 78 0.60 1.74 -5.41
N TRP A 79 0.20 1.38 -4.19
CA TRP A 79 -0.12 -0.01 -3.86
C TRP A 79 -1.26 -0.56 -4.72
N ALA A 80 -2.36 0.20 -4.85
CA ALA A 80 -3.52 -0.24 -5.61
C ALA A 80 -3.24 -0.33 -7.11
N ALA A 81 -2.59 0.70 -7.67
CA ALA A 81 -2.31 0.80 -9.10
C ALA A 81 -1.20 -0.13 -9.58
N PHE A 82 -0.31 -0.57 -8.69
CA PHE A 82 0.82 -1.43 -9.06
C PHE A 82 0.85 -2.75 -8.27
N LYS A 83 -0.20 -3.09 -7.51
CA LYS A 83 -0.28 -4.28 -6.65
C LYS A 83 0.90 -4.45 -5.68
N GLY A 84 1.41 -3.33 -5.18
CA GLY A 84 2.60 -3.30 -4.32
C GLY A 84 3.93 -3.46 -5.08
N GLU A 85 3.89 -3.67 -6.40
CA GLU A 85 5.04 -3.68 -7.29
C GLU A 85 5.35 -2.24 -7.74
N VAL A 86 5.75 -1.38 -6.80
CA VAL A 86 6.47 -0.14 -7.19
C VAL A 86 7.91 -0.49 -7.61
N LEU A 87 8.03 -1.54 -8.42
CA LEU A 87 9.25 -2.04 -9.01
C LEU A 87 9.32 -1.65 -10.49
N HIS A 88 8.19 -1.27 -11.08
CA HIS A 88 8.07 -0.91 -12.50
C HIS A 88 7.53 0.51 -12.65
N ALA A 89 8.09 1.26 -13.59
CA ALA A 89 7.64 2.62 -13.94
C ALA A 89 6.21 2.64 -14.54
N VAL A 90 5.69 1.47 -14.90
CA VAL A 90 4.38 1.28 -15.54
C VAL A 90 3.70 0.07 -14.89
N PRO A 91 2.39 0.12 -14.59
CA PRO A 91 1.66 -1.06 -14.16
C PRO A 91 1.75 -2.16 -15.21
N SER A 92 1.65 -3.42 -14.79
CA SER A 92 1.53 -4.53 -15.75
C SER A 92 0.34 -4.31 -16.70
N ALA A 93 0.43 -4.82 -17.94
CA ALA A 93 -0.61 -4.60 -18.95
C ALA A 93 -2.03 -4.95 -18.44
N THR A 94 -2.15 -6.04 -17.68
CA THR A 94 -3.40 -6.45 -17.03
C THR A 94 -3.95 -5.39 -16.09
N ILE A 95 -3.09 -4.81 -15.25
CA ILE A 95 -3.49 -3.76 -14.31
C ILE A 95 -3.74 -2.45 -15.06
N GLY A 96 -2.89 -2.10 -16.03
CA GLY A 96 -3.07 -0.92 -16.89
C GLY A 96 -4.41 -0.91 -17.63
N ASN A 97 -4.84 -2.06 -18.15
CA ASN A 97 -6.16 -2.19 -18.79
C ASN A 97 -7.28 -1.99 -17.78
N LYS A 98 -7.19 -2.63 -16.60
CA LYS A 98 -8.16 -2.41 -15.51
C LYS A 98 -8.24 -0.94 -15.13
N LEU A 99 -7.10 -0.26 -14.98
CA LEU A 99 -7.01 1.15 -14.60
C LEU A 99 -7.73 2.10 -15.55
N LYS A 100 -7.82 1.75 -16.83
CA LYS A 100 -8.54 2.50 -17.87
C LYS A 100 -10.04 2.17 -17.95
N MET A 101 -10.51 1.10 -17.30
CA MET A 101 -11.93 0.75 -17.33
C MET A 101 -12.75 1.79 -16.56
N PRO A 102 -13.80 2.36 -17.18
CA PRO A 102 -14.69 3.31 -16.52
C PRO A 102 -15.54 2.60 -15.47
N TRP A 103 -15.92 3.36 -14.44
CA TRP A 103 -16.82 2.96 -13.39
C TRP A 103 -17.66 4.15 -12.96
N LYS A 104 -18.86 3.91 -12.42
CA LYS A 104 -19.79 4.99 -12.05
C LYS A 104 -19.87 5.17 -10.54
N CYS A 105 -20.12 6.40 -10.10
CA CYS A 105 -20.52 6.72 -8.72
C CYS A 105 -21.60 7.80 -8.78
N GLY A 106 -22.84 7.42 -8.45
CA GLY A 106 -24.01 8.21 -8.82
C GLY A 106 -24.02 8.44 -10.33
N ASP A 107 -24.20 9.71 -10.74
CA ASP A 107 -24.27 10.10 -12.16
C ASP A 107 -22.90 10.38 -12.80
N HIS A 108 -21.80 10.27 -12.05
CA HIS A 108 -20.46 10.57 -12.54
C HIS A 108 -19.73 9.30 -12.98
N GLU A 109 -19.03 9.39 -14.11
CA GLU A 109 -18.12 8.37 -14.59
C GLU A 109 -16.67 8.70 -14.20
N HIS A 110 -15.95 7.68 -13.77
CA HIS A 110 -14.59 7.77 -13.24
C HIS A 110 -13.70 6.67 -13.82
N VAL A 111 -12.39 6.88 -13.79
CA VAL A 111 -11.35 5.89 -14.12
C VAL A 111 -10.25 5.93 -13.06
N GLY A 112 -9.38 4.92 -13.05
CA GLY A 112 -8.29 4.81 -12.07
C GLY A 112 -8.64 4.03 -10.80
N VAL A 113 -8.02 4.34 -9.66
CA VAL A 113 -8.23 3.61 -8.39
C VAL A 113 -9.06 4.41 -7.40
N LEU A 114 -9.66 3.71 -6.43
CA LEU A 114 -10.30 4.33 -5.28
C LEU A 114 -9.30 4.42 -4.13
N VAL A 115 -9.23 5.59 -3.50
CA VAL A 115 -8.51 5.80 -2.24
C VAL A 115 -9.50 6.29 -1.18
N PHE A 116 -9.62 5.53 -0.10
CA PHE A 116 -10.45 5.85 1.05
C PHE A 116 -9.58 6.50 2.13
N LYS A 117 -10.11 7.53 2.79
CA LYS A 117 -9.51 8.17 3.96
C LYS A 117 -10.32 7.83 5.19
N PHE A 118 -9.63 7.45 6.25
CA PHE A 118 -10.20 7.13 7.55
C PHE A 118 -9.52 7.93 8.65
N GLN A 119 -10.25 8.18 9.72
CA GLN A 119 -9.77 8.85 10.91
C GLN A 119 -10.12 8.02 12.16
N PRO A 120 -9.53 6.82 12.33
CA PRO A 120 -9.88 5.93 13.42
C PRO A 120 -9.51 6.57 14.75
N ALA A 121 -10.46 6.60 15.69
CA ALA A 121 -10.21 6.93 17.08
C ALA A 121 -9.42 5.77 17.72
N LEU A 122 -8.09 5.79 17.56
CA LEU A 122 -7.20 4.90 18.26
C LEU A 122 -7.14 5.35 19.72
N SER A 123 -7.57 4.47 20.65
CA SER A 123 -7.51 4.76 22.09
C SER A 123 -6.10 5.17 22.52
N SER A 124 -6.01 6.01 23.55
CA SER A 124 -4.77 6.61 24.07
C SER A 124 -3.81 5.62 24.75
N ALA A 125 -4.07 4.32 24.68
CA ALA A 125 -3.08 3.27 24.83
C ALA A 125 -3.13 2.46 23.54
N LEU A 126 -1.98 2.07 22.99
CA LEU A 126 -1.94 0.87 22.16
C LEU A 126 -2.53 -0.21 23.06
N GLY A 127 -3.82 -0.50 22.86
CA GLY A 127 -4.53 -1.45 23.70
C GLY A 127 -3.86 -2.81 23.54
N GLU A 128 -4.24 -3.75 24.40
CA GLU A 128 -3.72 -5.12 24.35
C GLU A 128 -3.83 -5.75 22.94
N ALA A 129 -4.74 -5.27 22.08
CA ALA A 129 -4.95 -5.78 20.72
C ALA A 129 -4.09 -5.14 19.60
N SER A 130 -3.14 -4.24 19.91
CA SER A 130 -2.34 -3.51 18.91
C SER A 130 -0.84 -3.76 19.03
N PHE A 131 -0.17 -4.10 17.92
CA PHE A 131 1.26 -4.45 17.92
C PHE A 131 2.07 -3.67 16.89
N ILE A 132 3.31 -3.35 17.24
CA ILE A 132 4.29 -2.77 16.33
C ILE A 132 5.36 -3.82 16.07
N ILE A 133 5.62 -4.15 14.81
CA ILE A 133 6.75 -5.03 14.45
C ILE A 133 8.04 -4.36 14.96
N PRO A 134 8.86 -5.04 15.78
CA PRO A 134 10.03 -4.42 16.38
C PRO A 134 11.01 -3.94 15.30
N PRO A 135 11.59 -2.73 15.45
CA PRO A 135 12.61 -2.24 14.53
C PRO A 135 13.77 -3.23 14.38
N GLY A 136 14.21 -3.47 13.14
CA GLY A 136 15.29 -4.40 12.81
C GLY A 136 14.84 -5.87 12.70
N ARG A 137 13.57 -6.18 12.95
CA ARG A 137 12.99 -7.53 12.84
C ARG A 137 12.04 -7.67 11.65
N GLU A 138 11.91 -6.64 10.81
CA GLU A 138 10.92 -6.60 9.71
C GLU A 138 11.21 -7.64 8.61
N GLN A 139 12.49 -7.94 8.36
CA GLN A 139 12.87 -8.97 7.38
C GLN A 139 12.47 -10.36 7.88
N GLU A 140 12.85 -10.72 9.12
CA GLU A 140 12.46 -11.98 9.76
C GLU A 140 10.93 -12.14 9.80
N TRP A 141 10.23 -11.06 10.13
CA TRP A 141 8.77 -11.02 10.06
C TRP A 141 8.24 -11.38 8.67
N THR A 142 8.79 -10.75 7.63
CA THR A 142 8.35 -10.97 6.24
C THR A 142 8.63 -12.40 5.78
N ASP A 143 9.76 -12.96 6.19
CA ASP A 143 10.13 -14.33 5.87
C ASP A 143 9.18 -15.33 6.55
N LEU A 144 8.81 -15.09 7.81
CA LEU A 144 7.75 -15.86 8.48
C LEU A 144 6.39 -15.69 7.81
N ALA A 145 6.02 -14.47 7.38
CA ALA A 145 4.76 -14.22 6.69
C ALA A 145 4.65 -14.92 5.33
N ARG A 146 5.79 -15.26 4.71
CA ARG A 146 5.85 -16.06 3.48
C ARG A 146 5.87 -17.57 3.74
N SER A 147 6.21 -17.98 4.96
CA SER A 147 6.28 -19.39 5.32
C SER A 147 4.88 -20.03 5.37
N PRO A 148 4.74 -21.30 4.95
CA PRO A 148 3.50 -22.05 5.13
C PRO A 148 3.25 -22.33 6.62
N GLY A 149 2.00 -22.34 7.03
CA GLY A 149 1.62 -22.77 8.38
C GLY A 149 0.27 -22.20 8.82
N GLY A 150 -0.12 -22.52 10.06
CA GLY A 150 -1.24 -21.95 10.82
C GLY A 150 -2.59 -21.88 10.11
N ALA A 151 -3.52 -22.76 10.48
CA ALA A 151 -4.89 -22.81 9.91
C ALA A 151 -5.85 -21.79 10.55
N THR A 152 -5.48 -21.19 11.67
CA THR A 152 -6.31 -20.26 12.46
C THR A 152 -5.49 -19.03 12.87
N PRO A 153 -6.11 -17.87 13.15
CA PRO A 153 -5.39 -16.68 13.62
C PRO A 153 -4.42 -16.97 14.77
N ASP A 154 -4.84 -17.80 15.73
CA ASP A 154 -4.04 -18.19 16.89
C ASP A 154 -2.81 -19.00 16.50
N THR A 155 -2.98 -20.01 15.64
CA THR A 155 -1.86 -20.84 15.17
C THR A 155 -0.92 -20.06 14.26
N VAL A 156 -1.43 -19.03 13.56
CA VAL A 156 -0.57 -18.07 12.86
C VAL A 156 0.22 -17.24 13.85
N TRP A 157 -0.45 -16.59 14.82
CA TRP A 157 0.20 -15.69 15.76
C TRP A 157 1.30 -16.35 16.58
N ARG A 158 1.13 -17.61 16.99
CA ARG A 158 2.17 -18.38 17.69
C ARG A 158 3.52 -18.43 16.94
N GLN A 159 3.52 -18.30 15.62
CA GLN A 159 4.74 -18.24 14.81
C GLN A 159 5.47 -16.89 14.97
N PHE A 160 4.72 -15.81 15.20
CA PHE A 160 5.22 -14.44 15.31
C PHE A 160 5.45 -13.99 16.77
N ALA A 161 4.75 -14.61 17.72
CA ALA A 161 4.86 -14.37 19.16
C ALA A 161 6.31 -14.29 19.68
N PRO A 162 7.25 -15.15 19.24
CA PRO A 162 8.66 -15.05 19.65
C PRO A 162 9.33 -13.72 19.28
N ILE A 163 8.96 -13.10 18.15
CA ILE A 163 9.51 -11.80 17.73
C ILE A 163 9.11 -10.68 18.68
N HIS A 164 7.90 -10.77 19.26
CA HIS A 164 7.36 -9.73 20.14
C HIS A 164 7.62 -9.98 21.63
N HIS A 165 8.29 -11.08 21.99
CA HIS A 165 8.39 -11.56 23.37
C HIS A 165 7.01 -11.62 24.07
N ASN A 166 5.96 -11.89 23.30
CA ASN A 166 4.58 -11.79 23.74
C ASN A 166 3.89 -13.15 23.67
N VAL A 167 3.19 -13.51 24.74
CA VAL A 167 2.46 -14.78 24.93
C VAL A 167 0.97 -14.68 24.60
N GLN A 168 0.50 -13.60 23.97
CA GLN A 168 -0.88 -13.50 23.52
C GLN A 168 -1.30 -14.70 22.68
N GLN A 169 -2.56 -15.10 22.85
CA GLN A 169 -3.08 -16.34 22.28
C GLN A 169 -3.53 -16.18 20.83
N THR A 170 -3.83 -14.96 20.38
CA THR A 170 -4.48 -14.69 19.08
C THR A 170 -3.80 -13.58 18.30
N TRP A 171 -4.09 -13.55 17.00
CA TRP A 171 -3.60 -12.51 16.09
C TRP A 171 -4.14 -11.13 16.49
N PRO A 172 -3.29 -10.09 16.53
CA PRO A 172 -3.71 -8.76 16.95
C PRO A 172 -4.71 -8.15 15.97
N GLU A 173 -5.66 -7.41 16.52
CA GLU A 173 -6.67 -6.73 15.71
C GLU A 173 -6.08 -5.57 14.90
N THR A 174 -4.94 -5.01 15.33
CA THR A 174 -4.22 -4.00 14.56
C THR A 174 -2.71 -4.20 14.66
N MET A 175 -2.03 -4.14 13.53
CA MET A 175 -0.57 -4.16 13.48
C MET A 175 -0.01 -2.98 12.73
N TYR A 176 1.14 -2.51 13.19
CA TYR A 176 1.90 -1.42 12.63
C TYR A 176 3.24 -1.96 12.14
N CYS A 177 3.61 -1.57 10.93
CA CYS A 177 4.85 -1.99 10.30
C CYS A 177 5.45 -0.82 9.55
N ARG A 178 6.75 -0.62 9.71
CA ARG A 178 7.51 0.24 8.81
C ARG A 178 7.84 -0.54 7.54
N GLU A 179 7.60 0.09 6.39
CA GLU A 179 8.10 -0.44 5.12
C GLU A 179 9.61 -0.61 5.16
N HIS A 180 10.10 -1.72 4.60
CA HIS A 180 11.51 -2.10 4.65
C HIS A 180 11.93 -2.80 3.34
N GLY A 181 13.25 -3.04 3.23
CA GLY A 181 13.85 -3.71 2.08
C GLY A 181 13.76 -2.87 0.81
N LEU A 182 13.67 -3.56 -0.33
CA LEU A 182 13.69 -2.92 -1.65
C LEU A 182 12.58 -1.88 -1.85
N GLN A 183 11.37 -2.14 -1.33
CA GLN A 183 10.25 -1.21 -1.44
C GLN A 183 10.55 0.13 -0.76
N LEU A 184 11.14 0.10 0.45
CA LEU A 184 11.54 1.32 1.17
C LEU A 184 12.56 2.12 0.35
N SER A 185 13.63 1.47 -0.13
CA SER A 185 14.69 2.13 -0.89
C SER A 185 14.16 2.82 -2.16
N MET A 186 13.25 2.16 -2.87
CA MET A 186 12.69 2.67 -4.13
C MET A 186 11.66 3.78 -3.93
N LEU A 187 10.93 3.77 -2.81
CA LEU A 187 9.90 4.76 -2.50
C LEU A 187 10.42 5.98 -1.74
N SER A 188 11.60 5.87 -1.11
CA SER A 188 12.26 6.95 -0.36
C SER A 188 12.33 8.30 -1.11
N PRO A 189 12.56 8.35 -2.43
CA PRO A 189 12.55 9.62 -3.16
C PRO A 189 11.16 10.28 -3.30
N TYR A 190 10.07 9.51 -3.18
CA TYR A 190 8.72 9.94 -3.51
C TYR A 190 7.79 10.08 -2.29
N VAL A 191 8.08 9.35 -1.22
CA VAL A 191 7.24 9.27 -0.03
C VAL A 191 8.08 9.55 1.21
N LYS A 192 7.54 10.32 2.16
CA LYS A 192 8.20 10.62 3.44
C LYS A 192 7.71 9.75 4.59
N GLN A 193 6.62 9.03 4.38
CA GLN A 193 5.89 8.29 5.40
C GLN A 193 5.74 6.82 5.01
N PHE A 194 6.45 5.96 5.75
CA PHE A 194 6.61 4.53 5.46
C PHE A 194 5.89 3.63 6.46
N TRP A 195 5.23 4.20 7.46
CA TRP A 195 4.39 3.45 8.36
C TRP A 195 3.13 2.97 7.65
N ARG A 196 2.78 1.73 7.95
CA ARG A 196 1.63 1.01 7.41
C ARG A 196 0.92 0.33 8.56
N THR A 197 -0.35 0.05 8.34
CA THR A 197 -1.21 -0.62 9.30
C THR A 197 -1.99 -1.73 8.64
N VAL A 198 -2.21 -2.79 9.41
CA VAL A 198 -3.10 -3.89 9.05
C VAL A 198 -4.16 -4.02 10.11
N TRP A 199 -5.41 -4.14 9.67
CA TRP A 199 -6.60 -4.23 10.51
C TRP A 199 -7.23 -5.61 10.35
N PHE A 200 -7.66 -6.20 11.47
CA PHE A 200 -8.24 -7.54 11.54
C PHE A 200 -9.44 -7.57 12.51
N GLY A 201 -10.35 -8.52 12.29
CA GLY A 201 -11.49 -8.76 13.19
C GLY A 201 -12.37 -7.52 13.40
N ALA A 202 -12.73 -7.25 14.66
CA ALA A 202 -13.63 -6.16 15.01
C ALA A 202 -13.08 -4.77 14.65
N ARG A 203 -11.74 -4.60 14.56
CA ARG A 203 -11.13 -3.30 14.21
C ARG A 203 -11.35 -2.88 12.77
N ILE A 204 -11.68 -3.81 11.87
CA ILE A 204 -12.10 -3.46 10.50
C ILE A 204 -13.41 -2.68 10.55
N ALA A 205 -14.35 -3.06 11.42
CA ALA A 205 -15.60 -2.33 11.60
C ALA A 205 -15.37 -0.94 12.21
N THR A 206 -14.46 -0.81 13.19
CA THR A 206 -14.04 0.49 13.74
C THR A 206 -13.44 1.38 12.66
N LEU A 207 -12.53 0.85 11.84
CA LEU A 207 -11.94 1.61 10.73
C LEU A 207 -13.02 2.09 9.77
N ARG A 208 -13.95 1.21 9.38
CA ARG A 208 -15.06 1.54 8.46
C ARG A 208 -15.95 2.65 9.02
N ALA A 209 -16.31 2.57 10.30
CA ALA A 209 -17.10 3.61 10.96
C ALA A 209 -16.38 4.97 11.01
N SER A 210 -15.06 4.98 10.86
CA SER A 210 -14.23 6.18 10.83
C SER A 210 -13.95 6.73 9.42
N HIS A 211 -14.66 6.25 8.40
CA HIS A 211 -14.56 6.77 7.03
C HIS A 211 -14.85 8.27 6.99
N GLN A 212 -14.06 9.00 6.21
CA GLN A 212 -14.15 10.46 6.09
C GLN A 212 -14.35 10.90 4.64
N ALA A 213 -13.66 10.26 3.70
CA ALA A 213 -13.69 10.65 2.30
C ALA A 213 -13.29 9.49 1.38
N THR A 214 -13.78 9.55 0.15
CA THR A 214 -13.40 8.65 -0.95
C THR A 214 -12.91 9.50 -2.11
N TYR A 215 -11.77 9.12 -2.67
CA TYR A 215 -11.15 9.79 -3.80
C TYR A 215 -11.05 8.82 -4.97
N SER A 216 -11.40 9.29 -6.17
CA SER A 216 -11.04 8.63 -7.42
C SER A 216 -9.74 9.22 -7.93
N ILE A 217 -8.73 8.40 -8.20
CA ILE A 217 -7.44 8.86 -8.73
C ILE A 217 -7.16 8.17 -10.06
N SER A 218 -7.22 8.95 -11.13
CA SER A 218 -6.74 8.58 -12.47
C SER A 218 -5.33 9.14 -12.71
N PHE A 219 -4.61 8.52 -13.64
CA PHE A 219 -3.30 9.02 -14.06
C PHE A 219 -3.07 8.74 -15.54
N THR A 220 -2.29 9.61 -16.17
CA THR A 220 -1.90 9.52 -17.57
C THR A 220 -0.39 9.60 -17.66
N GLN A 221 0.23 8.62 -18.32
CA GLN A 221 1.65 8.69 -18.65
C GLN A 221 1.80 9.47 -19.95
N THR A 222 2.35 10.68 -19.89
CA THR A 222 2.85 11.38 -21.07
C THR A 222 4.27 10.94 -21.33
N MET A 223 4.55 10.35 -22.50
CA MET A 223 5.94 10.21 -22.93
C MET A 223 6.52 11.61 -23.08
N GLN A 224 7.55 11.92 -22.29
CA GLN A 224 8.39 13.09 -22.57
C GLN A 224 8.93 12.89 -23.99
N GLY A 225 8.43 13.71 -24.93
CA GLY A 225 8.74 13.58 -26.33
C GLY A 225 10.25 13.60 -26.54
N ALA A 226 10.71 12.76 -27.48
CA ALA A 226 12.01 12.97 -28.10
C ALA A 226 12.13 14.44 -28.49
N SER A 227 13.20 15.09 -28.01
CA SER A 227 13.50 16.48 -28.33
C SER A 227 13.40 16.70 -29.85
N PRO A 228 12.72 17.74 -30.35
CA PRO A 228 12.55 18.01 -31.77
C PRO A 228 13.83 18.54 -32.45
N ALA A 229 14.99 18.01 -32.08
CA ALA A 229 16.29 18.36 -32.63
C ALA A 229 16.87 17.17 -33.42
N ASP A 230 16.16 16.71 -34.46
CA ASP A 230 16.80 15.86 -35.47
C ASP A 230 16.04 15.88 -36.82
N LYS A 231 15.51 17.05 -37.19
CA LYS A 231 15.00 17.30 -38.55
C LYS A 231 15.61 18.56 -39.11
N ASP A 232 16.94 18.62 -39.16
CA ASP A 232 17.63 19.50 -40.11
C ASP A 232 18.98 18.90 -40.51
N THR A 233 18.94 18.05 -41.54
CA THR A 233 20.07 17.90 -42.48
C THR A 233 19.54 17.48 -43.85
N LYS A 234 18.73 18.36 -44.44
CA LYS A 234 18.64 18.44 -45.90
C LYS A 234 19.73 19.38 -46.38
N THR A 235 20.89 18.82 -46.73
CA THR A 235 21.82 19.50 -47.64
C THR A 235 21.94 18.68 -48.91
N LYS A 236 21.06 19.00 -49.87
CA LYS A 236 21.26 18.67 -51.29
C LYS A 236 22.61 19.26 -51.72
N LYS A 237 23.56 18.42 -52.13
CA LYS A 237 24.65 18.83 -53.01
C LYS A 237 24.47 18.11 -54.35
N HIS A 238 23.90 18.82 -55.31
CA HIS A 238 24.08 18.53 -56.72
C HIS A 238 25.57 18.63 -57.05
N ARG A 239 26.13 17.60 -57.69
CA ARG A 239 27.27 17.80 -58.58
C ARG A 239 27.19 16.79 -59.72
N THR A 240 26.83 17.31 -60.88
CA THR A 240 26.99 16.72 -62.20
C THR A 240 28.47 16.67 -62.56
N SER A 241 28.93 15.57 -63.16
CA SER A 241 29.99 15.60 -64.17
C SER A 241 29.75 14.45 -65.15
N THR A 242 29.57 14.87 -66.41
CA THR A 242 29.92 14.18 -67.66
C THR A 242 31.32 13.59 -67.63
#